data_AF-A0AAD9TMC0-F1
#
_entry.id   AF-A0AAD9TMC0-F1
#
_cell.length_a   1.000
_cell.length_b   1.000
_cell.length_c   1.000
_cell.angle_alpha   90.00
_cell.angle_beta   90.00
_cell.angle_gamma   90.00
#
_symmetry.space_group_name_H-M   'P 1'
#
loop_
_entity.id
_entity.type
_entity.pdbx_description
1 polymer ?
#
loop_
_entity_poly.entity_id
_entity_poly.type
_entity_poly.pdbx_seq_one_letter_code
_entity_poly.pdbx_strand_id
1 'polypeptide(L)'
;MSSFSEFYETWFDHLNQLAQQLSTAPKPPTNEEQHKHLDDLVIQTMTHYAEYYRVKSESVERDVFNIFTAPWASTLERSLHWITGWRPTTVFHLVYTESSIMFESNIVDILRGLKTGDLGDLSPSQFRQESE
;
A
#
# COMPACT_ATOMS: atom_id res chain seq x y z
N MET A 1 17.52 7.81 -11.30
CA MET A 1 16.97 7.44 -9.97
C MET A 1 16.71 5.94 -10.03
N SER A 2 17.29 5.17 -9.11
CA SER A 2 17.06 3.72 -9.03
C SER A 2 15.58 3.43 -8.76
N SER A 3 15.06 2.35 -9.33
CA SER A 3 13.66 1.97 -9.16
C SER A 3 13.42 1.42 -7.75
N PHE A 4 12.18 1.50 -7.24
CA PHE A 4 11.85 0.89 -5.95
C PHE A 4 12.14 -0.62 -5.93
N SER A 5 12.01 -1.29 -7.08
CA SER A 5 12.35 -2.72 -7.22
C SER A 5 13.82 -3.00 -6.93
N GLU A 6 14.75 -2.20 -7.47
CA GLU A 6 16.20 -2.36 -7.20
C GLU A 6 16.52 -2.14 -5.71
N PHE A 7 15.88 -1.15 -5.10
CA PHE A 7 15.98 -0.92 -3.65
C PHE A 7 15.45 -2.12 -2.87
N TYR A 8 14.28 -2.64 -3.25
CA TYR A 8 13.62 -3.75 -2.56
C TYR A 8 14.48 -5.01 -2.57
N GLU A 9 15.05 -5.40 -3.71
CA GLU A 9 15.91 -6.59 -3.79
C GLU A 9 17.09 -6.51 -2.81
N THR A 10 17.80 -5.37 -2.84
CA THR A 10 18.94 -5.14 -1.93
C THR A 10 18.49 -5.11 -0.46
N TRP A 11 17.36 -4.47 -0.19
CA TRP A 11 16.79 -4.40 1.15
C TRP A 11 16.35 -5.77 1.66
N PHE A 12 15.77 -6.61 0.81
CA PHE A 12 15.29 -7.94 1.13
C PHE A 12 16.43 -8.90 1.44
N ASP A 13 17.54 -8.84 0.68
CA ASP A 13 18.74 -9.61 0.97
C ASP A 13 19.31 -9.28 2.36
N HIS A 14 19.39 -7.99 2.70
CA HIS A 14 19.85 -7.57 4.02
C HIS A 14 18.87 -7.97 5.13
N LEU A 15 17.56 -7.91 4.87
CA LEU A 15 16.55 -8.40 5.82
C LEU A 15 16.74 -9.89 6.11
N ASN A 16 17.00 -10.71 5.09
CA ASN A 16 17.25 -12.15 5.26
C ASN A 16 18.49 -12.40 6.13
N GLN A 17 19.55 -11.62 5.95
CA GLN A 17 20.75 -11.71 6.79
C GLN A 17 20.45 -11.37 8.25
N LEU A 18 19.73 -10.28 8.52
CA LEU A 18 19.32 -9.88 9.86
C LEU A 18 18.42 -10.93 10.51
N ALA A 19 17.47 -11.49 9.76
CA ALA A 19 16.59 -12.56 10.22
C ALA A 19 17.37 -13.82 10.59
N GLN A 20 18.37 -14.20 9.78
CA GLN A 20 19.27 -15.31 10.09
C GLN A 20 20.05 -15.04 11.37
N GLN A 21 20.68 -13.86 11.51
CA GLN A 21 21.43 -13.48 12.71
C GLN A 21 20.54 -13.55 13.97
N LEU A 22 19.36 -12.95 13.92
CA LEU A 22 18.37 -13.01 15.01
C LEU A 22 17.91 -14.44 15.32
N SER A 23 17.80 -15.32 14.31
CA SER A 23 17.41 -16.72 14.52
C SER A 23 18.49 -17.53 15.23
N THR A 24 19.77 -17.23 14.93
CA THR A 24 20.94 -17.91 15.51
C THR A 24 21.37 -17.35 16.86
N ALA A 25 20.89 -16.16 17.23
CA ALA A 25 21.24 -15.52 18.49
C ALA A 25 20.70 -16.33 19.71
N PRO A 26 21.47 -16.47 20.80
CA PRO A 26 21.05 -17.19 21.99
C PRO A 26 19.81 -16.57 22.66
N LYS A 27 18.81 -17.40 22.97
CA LYS A 27 17.55 -17.00 23.64
C LYS A 27 17.24 -17.97 24.78
N PRO A 28 17.44 -17.60 26.06
CA PRO A 28 17.92 -16.31 26.57
C PRO A 28 19.44 -16.11 26.36
N PRO A 29 19.93 -14.85 26.32
CA PRO A 29 21.35 -14.56 26.30
C PRO A 29 22.04 -15.08 27.56
N THR A 30 23.25 -15.65 27.41
CA THR A 30 23.98 -16.33 28.48
C THR A 30 24.96 -15.40 29.20
N ASN A 31 25.41 -14.33 28.54
CA ASN A 31 26.28 -13.30 29.11
C ASN A 31 25.85 -11.88 28.68
N GLU A 32 26.43 -10.86 29.31
CA GLU A 32 26.10 -9.45 29.04
C GLU A 32 26.48 -9.02 27.61
N GLU A 33 27.55 -9.58 27.05
CA GLU A 33 27.96 -9.33 25.66
C GLU A 33 26.92 -9.84 24.64
N GLN A 34 26.38 -11.05 24.85
CA GLN A 34 25.32 -11.62 24.02
C GLN A 34 24.01 -10.87 24.19
N HIS A 35 23.72 -10.38 25.39
CA HIS A 35 22.55 -9.54 25.62
C HIS A 35 22.65 -8.25 24.82
N LYS A 36 23.78 -7.53 24.93
CA LYS A 36 24.04 -6.32 24.16
C LYS A 36 24.01 -6.58 22.65
N HIS A 37 24.62 -7.67 22.18
CA HIS A 37 24.60 -8.03 20.78
C HIS A 37 23.17 -8.31 20.26
N LEU A 38 22.34 -8.98 21.05
CA LEU A 38 20.94 -9.22 20.72
C LEU A 38 20.15 -7.90 20.64
N ASP A 39 20.36 -6.98 21.58
CA ASP A 39 19.74 -5.65 21.56
C ASP A 39 20.16 -4.85 20.33
N ASP A 40 21.45 -4.85 20.00
CA ASP A 40 21.99 -4.19 18.81
C ASP A 40 21.36 -4.77 17.52
N LEU A 41 21.22 -6.10 17.42
CA LEU A 41 20.55 -6.75 16.28
C LEU A 41 19.07 -6.38 16.16
N VAL A 42 18.36 -6.27 17.30
CA VAL A 42 16.96 -5.85 17.32
C VAL A 42 16.84 -4.40 16.85
N ILE A 43 17.69 -3.50 17.36
CA ILE A 43 17.72 -2.09 16.95
C ILE A 43 18.00 -2.00 15.44
N GLN A 44 19.03 -2.71 14.95
CA GLN A 44 19.39 -2.71 13.54
C GLN A 44 18.24 -3.20 12.66
N THR A 45 17.53 -4.26 13.08
CA THR A 45 16.37 -4.78 12.37
C THR A 45 15.23 -3.77 12.32
N MET A 46 14.93 -3.11 13.44
CA MET A 46 13.89 -2.08 13.51
C MET A 46 14.24 -0.87 12.64
N THR A 47 15.49 -0.42 12.65
CA THR A 47 15.97 0.66 11.78
C THR A 47 15.90 0.26 10.31
N HIS A 48 16.25 -0.98 9.96
CA HIS A 48 16.16 -1.50 8.59
C HIS A 48 14.71 -1.51 8.07
N TYR A 49 13.75 -1.88 8.92
CA TYR A 49 12.33 -1.78 8.58
C TYR A 49 11.82 -0.33 8.46
N ALA A 50 12.28 0.58 9.33
CA ALA A 50 11.90 1.99 9.25
C ALA A 50 12.34 2.61 7.91
N GLU A 51 13.54 2.25 7.45
CA GLU A 51 14.07 2.72 6.16
C GLU A 51 13.23 2.23 4.97
N TYR A 52 12.75 0.97 5.01
CA TYR A 52 11.83 0.47 3.99
C TYR A 52 10.57 1.31 3.88
N TYR A 53 9.93 1.64 5.00
CA TYR A 53 8.71 2.46 4.97
C TYR A 53 8.98 3.89 4.52
N ARG A 54 10.14 4.48 4.88
CA ARG A 54 10.55 5.80 4.39
C ARG A 54 10.72 5.85 2.87
N VAL A 55 11.46 4.89 2.31
CA VAL A 55 11.67 4.83 0.85
C VAL A 55 10.38 4.47 0.13
N LYS A 56 9.53 3.61 0.72
CA LYS A 56 8.22 3.27 0.18
C LYS A 56 7.31 4.49 0.11
N SER A 57 7.23 5.30 1.18
CA SER A 57 6.39 6.52 1.16
C SER A 57 6.85 7.51 0.10
N GLU A 58 8.17 7.76 -0.01
CA GLU A 58 8.72 8.65 -1.05
C GLU A 58 8.45 8.13 -2.47
N SER A 59 8.36 6.82 -2.65
CA SER A 59 8.07 6.20 -3.95
C SER A 59 6.58 6.21 -4.28
N VAL A 60 5.71 6.09 -3.27
CA VAL A 60 4.24 6.23 -3.43
C VAL A 60 3.88 7.63 -3.93
N GLU A 61 4.54 8.67 -3.43
CA GLU A 61 4.32 10.04 -3.88
C GLU A 61 4.68 10.25 -5.36
N ARG A 62 5.54 9.41 -5.93
CA ARG A 62 5.95 9.49 -7.33
C ARG A 62 5.07 8.65 -8.24
N ASP A 63 4.78 7.41 -7.83
CA ASP A 63 3.99 6.45 -8.61
C ASP A 63 3.29 5.45 -7.69
N VAL A 64 2.07 5.79 -7.30
CA VAL A 64 1.23 4.93 -6.46
C VAL A 64 0.88 3.61 -7.15
N PHE A 65 0.74 3.59 -8.48
CA PHE A 65 0.35 2.39 -9.23
C PHE A 65 1.48 1.38 -9.28
N ASN A 66 2.72 1.81 -9.52
CA ASN A 66 3.88 0.95 -9.44
C ASN A 66 4.03 0.36 -8.03
N ILE A 67 3.80 1.16 -6.98
CA ILE A 67 3.86 0.64 -5.62
C ILE A 67 2.74 -0.34 -5.29
N PHE A 68 1.53 -0.07 -5.77
CA PHE A 68 0.35 -0.89 -5.55
C PHE A 68 0.41 -2.22 -6.30
N THR A 69 0.90 -2.21 -7.54
CA THR A 69 1.10 -3.41 -8.35
C THR A 69 2.24 -4.29 -7.83
N ALA A 70 3.17 -3.72 -7.06
CA ALA A 70 4.29 -4.40 -6.41
C ALA A 70 4.97 -5.44 -7.32
N PRO A 71 5.56 -5.00 -8.46
CA PRO A 71 6.18 -5.90 -9.43
C PRO A 71 7.35 -6.70 -8.84
N TRP A 72 8.00 -6.18 -7.81
CA TRP A 72 9.10 -6.83 -7.07
C TRP A 72 8.62 -7.96 -6.13
N ALA A 73 7.32 -8.03 -5.82
CA ALA A 73 6.79 -9.05 -4.92
C ALA A 73 6.46 -10.35 -5.67
N SER A 74 6.36 -11.46 -4.96
CA SER A 74 5.79 -12.70 -5.52
C SER A 74 4.27 -12.57 -5.73
N THR A 75 3.69 -13.46 -6.55
CA THR A 75 2.23 -13.49 -6.75
C THR A 75 1.48 -13.77 -5.44
N LEU A 76 2.06 -14.58 -4.55
CA LEU A 76 1.50 -14.84 -3.22
C LEU A 76 1.49 -13.56 -2.37
N GLU A 77 2.62 -12.86 -2.27
CA GLU A 77 2.73 -11.61 -1.50
C GLU A 77 1.82 -10.51 -2.05
N ARG A 78 1.69 -10.40 -3.39
CA ARG A 78 0.72 -9.50 -4.02
C ARG A 78 -0.71 -9.85 -3.63
N SER A 79 -1.07 -11.13 -3.62
CA SER A 79 -2.41 -11.56 -3.17
C SER A 79 -2.69 -11.19 -1.71
N LEU A 80 -1.66 -11.19 -0.86
CA LEU A 80 -1.75 -10.86 0.56
C LEU A 80 -1.86 -9.35 0.83
N HIS A 81 -1.38 -8.48 -0.07
CA HIS A 81 -1.61 -7.03 0.03
C HIS A 81 -3.11 -6.68 0.01
N TRP A 82 -3.90 -7.45 -0.76
CA TRP A 82 -5.37 -7.36 -0.78
C TRP A 82 -6.02 -7.95 0.48
N ILE A 83 -5.29 -8.75 1.26
CA ILE A 83 -5.78 -9.45 2.46
C ILE A 83 -5.50 -8.64 3.75
N THR A 84 -5.15 -7.36 3.64
CA THR A 84 -4.97 -6.43 4.79
C THR A 84 -6.26 -6.13 5.58
N GLY A 85 -7.27 -6.99 5.51
CA GLY A 85 -8.51 -6.93 6.28
C GLY A 85 -9.60 -6.07 5.65
N TRP A 86 -9.27 -5.31 4.60
CA TRP A 86 -10.24 -4.50 3.89
C TRP A 86 -10.82 -5.26 2.70
N ARG A 87 -12.13 -5.53 2.74
CA ARG A 87 -12.81 -6.16 1.61
C ARG A 87 -12.84 -5.18 0.45
N PRO A 88 -12.33 -5.51 -0.75
CA PRO A 88 -12.36 -4.60 -1.90
C PRO A 88 -13.78 -4.11 -2.25
N THR A 89 -14.80 -4.92 -1.93
CA THR A 89 -16.22 -4.56 -2.03
C THR A 89 -16.58 -3.29 -1.26
N THR A 90 -15.81 -2.93 -0.22
CA THR A 90 -16.02 -1.72 0.59
C THR A 90 -15.82 -0.45 -0.24
N VAL A 91 -14.94 -0.43 -1.25
CA VAL A 91 -14.82 0.71 -2.19
C VAL A 91 -16.14 0.91 -2.92
N PHE A 92 -16.66 -0.17 -3.50
CA PHE A 92 -17.90 -0.10 -4.26
C PHE A 92 -19.07 0.33 -3.37
N HIS A 93 -19.12 -0.14 -2.12
CA HIS A 93 -20.11 0.34 -1.16
C HIS A 93 -19.95 1.82 -0.81
N LEU A 94 -18.72 2.30 -0.63
CA LEU A 94 -18.45 3.71 -0.33
C LEU A 94 -18.86 4.60 -1.52
N VAL A 95 -18.37 4.27 -2.72
CA VAL A 95 -18.71 4.98 -3.96
C VAL A 95 -20.23 4.98 -4.16
N TYR A 96 -20.88 3.83 -4.04
CA TYR A 96 -22.34 3.75 -4.15
C TYR A 96 -23.06 4.62 -3.13
N THR A 97 -22.61 4.60 -1.86
CA THR A 97 -23.22 5.39 -0.78
C THR A 97 -23.08 6.88 -1.04
N GLU A 98 -21.88 7.35 -1.35
CA GLU A 98 -21.62 8.76 -1.65
C GLU A 98 -22.38 9.21 -2.90
N SER A 99 -22.35 8.42 -3.98
CA SER A 99 -23.11 8.70 -5.21
C SER A 99 -24.62 8.72 -4.95
N SER A 100 -25.16 7.86 -4.08
CA SER A 100 -26.58 7.86 -3.72
C SER A 100 -26.97 9.10 -2.93
N ILE A 101 -26.15 9.52 -1.95
CA ILE A 101 -26.38 10.73 -1.16
C ILE A 101 -26.33 11.98 -2.05
N MET A 102 -25.32 12.05 -2.93
CA MET A 102 -25.18 13.13 -3.91
C MET A 102 -26.37 13.15 -4.88
N PHE A 103 -26.81 11.99 -5.36
CA PHE A 103 -27.98 11.88 -6.22
C PHE A 103 -29.26 12.34 -5.50
N GLU A 104 -29.50 11.88 -4.27
CA GLU A 104 -30.69 12.26 -3.49
C GLU A 104 -30.74 13.76 -3.20
N SER A 105 -29.61 14.36 -2.81
CA SER A 105 -29.55 15.80 -2.53
C SER A 105 -29.86 16.68 -3.75
N ASN A 106 -29.56 16.18 -4.95
CA ASN A 106 -29.72 16.90 -6.21
C ASN A 106 -30.91 16.42 -7.06
N ILE A 107 -31.72 15.50 -6.56
CA ILE A 107 -32.76 14.80 -7.35
C ILE A 107 -33.79 15.76 -7.96
N VAL A 108 -34.13 16.84 -7.26
CA VAL A 108 -35.09 17.86 -7.73
C VAL A 108 -34.52 18.63 -8.91
N ASP A 109 -33.24 18.97 -8.87
CA ASP A 109 -32.57 19.70 -9.94
C ASP A 109 -32.36 18.81 -11.16
N ILE A 110 -32.01 17.53 -10.95
CA ILE A 110 -31.94 16.51 -12.00
C ILE A 110 -33.30 16.33 -12.70
N LEU A 111 -34.40 16.22 -11.94
CA LEU A 111 -35.76 16.10 -12.50
C LEU A 111 -36.21 17.36 -13.26
N ARG A 112 -35.61 18.52 -12.97
CA ARG A 112 -35.80 19.77 -13.72
C ARG A 112 -34.88 19.89 -14.93
N GLY A 113 -34.01 18.90 -15.17
CA GLY A 113 -33.05 18.89 -16.28
C GLY A 113 -31.85 19.79 -16.05
N LEU A 114 -31.57 20.18 -14.80
CA LEU A 114 -30.40 20.98 -14.46
C LEU A 114 -29.17 20.07 -14.32
N LYS A 115 -28.06 20.53 -14.89
CA LYS A 115 -26.75 19.89 -14.74
C LYS A 115 -26.22 20.14 -13.34
N THR A 116 -25.79 19.08 -12.67
CA THR A 116 -25.32 19.08 -11.27
C THR A 116 -23.80 19.13 -11.14
N GLY A 117 -23.06 19.01 -12.24
CA GLY A 117 -21.61 19.03 -12.31
C GLY A 117 -20.92 17.74 -11.86
N ASP A 118 -21.68 16.69 -11.57
CA ASP A 118 -21.19 15.40 -11.05
C ASP A 118 -21.20 14.30 -12.15
N LEU A 119 -20.78 13.08 -11.81
CA LEU A 119 -20.75 11.89 -12.68
C LEU A 119 -22.10 11.61 -13.38
N GLY A 120 -23.21 12.04 -12.78
CA GLY A 120 -24.56 11.93 -13.37
C GLY A 120 -24.77 12.78 -14.63
N ASP A 121 -23.93 13.78 -14.88
CA ASP A 121 -23.99 14.65 -16.06
C ASP A 121 -23.14 14.15 -17.24
N LEU A 122 -22.41 13.05 -17.05
CA LEU A 122 -21.53 12.50 -18.07
C LEU A 122 -22.35 12.01 -19.27
N SER A 123 -22.00 12.53 -20.45
CA SER A 123 -22.60 12.09 -21.71
C SER A 123 -22.13 10.67 -22.09
N PRO A 124 -22.91 9.92 -22.88
CA PRO A 124 -22.51 8.60 -23.38
C PRO A 124 -21.18 8.58 -24.15
N SER A 125 -20.77 9.71 -24.72
CA SER A 125 -19.47 9.88 -25.38
C SER A 125 -18.30 9.99 -24.41
N GLN A 126 -18.49 10.60 -23.23
CA GLN A 126 -17.45 10.75 -22.22
C GLN A 126 -17.14 9.42 -21.51
N PHE A 127 -18.17 8.61 -21.25
CA PHE A 127 -17.99 7.26 -20.71
C PHE A 127 -17.11 6.36 -21.59
N ARG A 128 -17.13 6.56 -22.91
CA ARG A 128 -16.35 5.76 -23.84
C ARG A 128 -14.86 6.11 -23.84
N GLN A 129 -14.51 7.28 -23.34
CA GLN A 129 -13.14 7.79 -23.31
C GLN A 129 -12.39 7.41 -22.02
N GLU A 130 -13.13 7.10 -20.95
CA GLU A 130 -12.60 6.67 -19.65
C GLU A 130 -12.39 5.14 -19.56
N SER A 131 -12.80 4.39 -20.59
CA SER A 131 -12.75 2.91 -20.63
C SER A 131 -11.59 2.33 -21.47
N GLU A 132 -10.72 3.18 -22.03
CA GLU A 132 -9.47 2.80 -22.72
C GLU A 132 -8.26 3.09 -21.84
#